data_AF-A0A847W1S3-F1
#
_entry.id   AF-A0A847W1S3-F1
#
_cell.length_a   1.000
_cell.length_b   1.000
_cell.length_c   1.000
_cell.angle_alpha   90.00
_cell.angle_beta   90.00
_cell.angle_gamma   90.00
#
_symmetry.space_group_name_H-M   'P 1'
#
loop_
_entity.id
_entity.type
_entity.pdbx_description
1 polymer ?
#
loop_
_entity_poly.entity_id
_entity_poly.type
_entity_poly.pdbx_seq_one_letter_code
_entity_poly.pdbx_strand_id
1 'polypeptide(L)'
;MDNNNIYTIKLNANHLAKWMRYLFITLLVSYFFGSFANLIGKIDDVSTFAVVIVLKFIQYCVDLVSAYCLLKLSQVEKIFEKAALLEIIFVVTNIITLFIPEYKMILLPNEILALIMIIPAIFAIYSEYLEHKGFHNLLVGLEDTLAKKWHTLWYIYLVSNVLLLFVGLSALGSMNNIESGLESLLFGTFISAVGVIVHFVYKLVVLNKSAKFFQNMEI
;
A
#
# COMPACT_ATOMS: atom_id res chain seq x y z
N MET A 1 -21.34 12.64 -13.62
CA MET A 1 -21.55 12.36 -12.18
C MET A 1 -22.88 12.97 -11.83
N ASP A 2 -23.84 12.19 -11.31
CA ASP A 2 -25.19 12.70 -11.04
C ASP A 2 -25.21 13.68 -9.87
N ASN A 3 -26.04 14.72 -9.96
CA ASN A 3 -26.21 15.73 -8.91
C ASN A 3 -26.54 15.14 -7.53
N ASN A 4 -27.22 13.99 -7.50
CA ASN A 4 -27.53 13.27 -6.25
C ASN A 4 -26.29 12.71 -5.53
N ASN A 5 -25.25 12.35 -6.28
CA ASN A 5 -24.00 11.82 -5.70
C ASN A 5 -23.20 12.95 -5.03
N ILE A 6 -23.09 14.10 -5.70
CA ILE A 6 -22.42 15.29 -5.17
C ILE A 6 -23.08 15.77 -3.87
N TYR A 7 -24.40 15.79 -3.82
CA TYR A 7 -25.14 16.16 -2.61
C TYR A 7 -24.87 15.20 -1.44
N THR A 8 -24.87 13.89 -1.70
CA THR A 8 -24.55 12.87 -0.69
C THR A 8 -23.13 13.02 -0.15
N ILE A 9 -22.16 13.34 -1.02
CA ILE A 9 -20.77 13.60 -0.62
C ILE A 9 -20.67 14.83 0.29
N LYS A 10 -21.33 15.94 -0.07
CA LYS A 10 -21.35 17.17 0.73
C LYS A 10 -21.92 16.94 2.14
N LEU A 11 -23.04 16.23 2.23
CA LEU A 11 -23.65 15.89 3.52
C LEU A 11 -22.74 15.04 4.43
N ASN A 12 -21.83 14.26 3.84
CA ASN A 12 -20.91 13.39 4.56
C ASN A 12 -19.48 13.95 4.63
N ALA A 13 -19.26 15.23 4.31
CA ALA A 13 -17.93 15.82 4.21
C ALA A 13 -17.11 15.69 5.53
N ASN A 14 -17.74 15.94 6.69
CA ASN A 14 -17.09 15.76 7.99
C ASN A 14 -16.69 14.30 8.27
N HIS A 15 -17.51 13.33 7.86
CA HIS A 15 -17.20 11.91 7.98
C HIS A 15 -16.01 11.54 7.09
N LEU A 16 -16.03 11.98 5.82
CA LEU A 16 -14.93 11.79 4.88
C LEU A 16 -13.62 12.38 5.41
N ALA A 17 -13.64 13.63 5.86
CA ALA A 17 -12.46 14.31 6.41
C ALA A 17 -11.86 13.55 7.60
N LYS A 18 -12.71 13.09 8.53
CA LYS A 18 -12.29 12.33 9.71
C LYS A 18 -11.57 11.03 9.32
N TRP A 19 -12.19 10.20 8.48
CA TRP A 19 -11.63 8.89 8.13
C TRP A 19 -10.44 8.99 7.18
N MET A 20 -10.40 9.99 6.29
CA MET A 20 -9.19 10.28 5.50
C MET A 20 -8.01 10.70 6.38
N ARG A 21 -8.27 11.46 7.45
CA ARG A 21 -7.22 11.86 8.40
C ARG A 21 -6.71 10.68 9.24
N TYR A 22 -7.60 9.76 9.63
CA TYR A 22 -7.15 8.52 10.27
C TYR A 22 -6.37 7.63 9.32
N LEU A 23 -6.79 7.49 8.07
CA LEU A 23 -6.02 6.77 7.04
C LEU A 23 -4.63 7.39 6.84
N PHE A 24 -4.52 8.72 6.84
CA PHE A 24 -3.21 9.39 6.79
C PHE A 24 -2.31 8.99 7.98
N ILE A 25 -2.86 8.96 9.19
CA ILE A 25 -2.10 8.59 10.39
C ILE A 25 -1.69 7.12 10.34
N THR A 26 -2.59 6.22 9.98
CA THR A 26 -2.28 4.79 9.92
C THR A 26 -1.25 4.47 8.85
N LEU A 27 -1.31 5.09 7.66
CA LEU A 27 -0.29 4.95 6.62
C LEU A 27 1.10 5.41 7.10
N LEU A 28 1.15 6.54 7.81
CA LEU A 28 2.42 7.06 8.36
C LEU A 28 3.01 6.12 9.40
N VAL A 29 2.17 5.63 10.32
CA VAL A 29 2.58 4.71 11.39
C VAL A 29 3.01 3.35 10.82
N SER A 30 2.24 2.80 9.88
CA SER A 30 2.58 1.53 9.21
C SER A 30 3.93 1.63 8.50
N TYR A 31 4.14 2.68 7.69
CA TYR A 31 5.41 2.86 6.99
C TYR A 31 6.59 2.99 7.97
N PHE A 32 6.42 3.74 9.07
CA PHE A 32 7.44 3.86 10.10
C PHE A 32 7.84 2.49 10.68
N PHE A 33 6.87 1.69 11.16
CA PHE A 33 7.15 0.38 11.73
C PHE A 33 7.72 -0.60 10.70
N GLY A 34 7.20 -0.59 9.47
CA GLY A 34 7.67 -1.45 8.40
C GLY A 34 9.10 -1.15 7.96
N SER A 35 9.44 0.12 7.80
CA SER A 35 10.81 0.56 7.49
C SER A 35 11.76 0.31 8.64
N PHE A 36 11.33 0.53 9.89
CA PHE A 36 12.17 0.29 11.07
C PHE A 36 12.45 -1.19 11.27
N ALA A 37 11.46 -2.06 11.05
CA ALA A 37 11.65 -3.52 11.05
C ALA A 37 12.67 -3.96 9.99
N ASN A 38 12.57 -3.42 8.77
CA ASN A 38 13.51 -3.72 7.69
C ASN A 38 14.93 -3.22 7.98
N LEU A 39 15.07 -2.11 8.70
CA LEU A 39 16.38 -1.57 9.10
C LEU A 39 17.03 -2.46 10.15
N ILE A 40 16.26 -2.89 11.17
CA ILE A 40 16.74 -3.77 12.24
C ILE A 40 17.08 -5.17 11.70
N GLY A 41 16.30 -5.70 10.75
CA GLY A 41 16.57 -7.00 10.15
C GLY A 41 17.90 -7.09 9.36
N LYS A 42 18.53 -5.96 9.05
CA LYS A 42 19.89 -5.92 8.45
C LYS A 42 21.01 -6.02 9.49
N ILE A 43 20.68 -5.92 10.78
CA ILE A 43 21.63 -6.08 11.87
C ILE A 43 21.63 -7.57 12.20
N ASP A 44 22.65 -8.27 11.72
CA ASP A 44 22.80 -9.72 11.62
C ASP A 44 23.01 -10.40 12.99
N ASP A 45 22.03 -10.26 13.90
CA ASP A 45 22.03 -10.81 15.24
C ASP A 45 20.72 -11.58 15.48
N VAL A 46 20.82 -12.83 15.93
CA VAL A 46 19.69 -13.69 16.28
C VAL A 46 18.75 -13.04 17.29
N SER A 47 19.27 -12.13 18.14
CA SER A 47 18.47 -11.36 19.10
C SER A 47 17.50 -10.36 18.44
N THR A 48 17.77 -9.91 17.22
CA THR A 48 16.95 -8.92 16.51
C THR A 48 15.74 -9.54 15.82
N PHE A 49 15.74 -10.85 15.56
CA PHE A 49 14.63 -11.54 14.89
C PHE A 49 13.29 -11.39 15.64
N ALA A 50 13.30 -11.54 16.96
CA ALA A 50 12.10 -11.34 17.78
C ALA A 50 11.58 -9.90 17.68
N VAL A 51 12.49 -8.92 17.63
CA VAL A 51 12.14 -7.50 17.48
C VAL A 51 11.54 -7.23 16.10
N VAL A 52 12.11 -7.80 15.04
CA VAL A 52 11.58 -7.68 13.67
C VAL A 52 10.16 -8.23 13.59
N ILE A 53 9.89 -9.42 14.15
CA ILE A 53 8.54 -10.00 14.17
C ILE A 53 7.57 -9.06 14.87
N VAL A 54 7.92 -8.54 16.05
CA VAL A 54 7.04 -7.64 16.80
C VAL A 54 6.73 -6.37 16.00
N LEU A 55 7.75 -5.74 15.40
CA LEU A 55 7.56 -4.53 14.60
C LEU A 55 6.71 -4.78 13.35
N LYS A 56 6.92 -5.90 12.65
CA LYS A 56 6.10 -6.31 11.51
C LYS A 56 4.66 -6.63 11.93
N PHE A 57 4.47 -7.30 13.06
CA PHE A 57 3.14 -7.56 13.60
C PHE A 57 2.40 -6.25 13.91
N ILE A 58 3.07 -5.28 14.55
CA ILE A 58 2.50 -3.95 14.79
C ILE A 58 2.15 -3.26 13.47
N GLN A 59 3.05 -3.28 12.48
CA GLN A 59 2.77 -2.76 11.13
C GLN A 59 1.48 -3.35 10.57
N TYR A 60 1.36 -4.69 10.55
CA TYR A 60 0.18 -5.37 10.01
C TYR A 60 -1.10 -5.06 10.79
N CYS A 61 -1.03 -4.95 12.12
CA CYS A 61 -2.17 -4.50 12.91
C CYS A 61 -2.62 -3.07 12.51
N VAL A 62 -1.68 -2.17 12.24
CA VAL A 62 -1.99 -0.81 11.77
C VAL A 62 -2.57 -0.83 10.35
N ASP A 63 -2.09 -1.70 9.47
CA ASP A 63 -2.66 -1.90 8.13
C ASP A 63 -4.13 -2.38 8.21
N LEU A 64 -4.48 -3.23 9.17
CA LEU A 64 -5.89 -3.59 9.41
C LEU A 64 -6.73 -2.38 9.85
N VAL A 65 -6.15 -1.42 10.57
CA VAL A 65 -6.83 -0.16 10.91
C VAL A 65 -6.97 0.74 9.67
N SER A 66 -6.01 0.74 8.75
CA SER A 66 -6.14 1.39 7.44
C SER A 66 -7.32 0.81 6.65
N ALA A 67 -7.40 -0.52 6.56
CA ALA A 67 -8.53 -1.20 5.91
C ALA A 67 -9.87 -0.86 6.58
N TYR A 68 -9.91 -0.74 7.91
CA TYR A 68 -11.09 -0.28 8.63
C TYR A 68 -11.48 1.17 8.24
N CYS A 69 -10.51 2.06 8.04
CA CYS A 69 -10.78 3.41 7.56
C CYS A 69 -11.39 3.38 6.15
N LEU A 70 -10.91 2.50 5.26
CA LEU A 70 -11.53 2.29 3.94
C LEU A 70 -12.97 1.78 4.04
N LEU A 71 -13.27 0.83 4.94
CA LEU A 71 -14.65 0.39 5.22
C LEU A 71 -15.54 1.53 5.73
N LYS A 72 -14.99 2.53 6.43
CA LYS A 72 -15.76 3.70 6.84
C LYS A 72 -16.02 4.67 5.69
N LEU A 73 -15.05 4.84 4.79
CA LEU A 73 -15.24 5.60 3.56
C LEU A 73 -16.25 4.94 2.61
N SER A 74 -16.43 3.61 2.68
CA SER A 74 -17.38 2.87 1.84
C SER A 74 -18.86 3.15 2.13
N GLN A 75 -19.15 3.85 3.22
CA GLN A 75 -20.49 4.37 3.51
C GLN A 75 -20.91 5.46 2.52
N VAL A 76 -19.95 6.13 1.87
CA VAL A 76 -20.19 7.17 0.87
C VAL A 76 -19.82 6.68 -0.54
N GLU A 77 -18.68 6.02 -0.70
CA GLU A 77 -18.22 5.48 -1.99
C GLU A 77 -17.91 3.99 -1.88
N LYS A 78 -18.81 3.15 -2.42
CA LYS A 78 -18.80 1.70 -2.23
C LYS A 78 -17.53 1.01 -2.71
N ILE A 79 -16.79 1.61 -3.64
CA ILE A 79 -15.55 1.02 -4.15
C ILE A 79 -14.51 0.77 -3.03
N PHE A 80 -14.52 1.58 -1.97
CA PHE A 80 -13.62 1.41 -0.82
C PHE A 80 -13.88 0.13 -0.04
N GLU A 81 -15.09 -0.44 -0.10
CA GLU A 81 -15.41 -1.72 0.56
C GLU A 81 -14.57 -2.85 -0.05
N LYS A 82 -14.51 -2.89 -1.39
CA LYS A 82 -13.71 -3.88 -2.11
C LYS A 82 -12.21 -3.66 -1.92
N ALA A 83 -11.75 -2.41 -1.87
CA ALA A 83 -10.36 -2.09 -1.53
C ALA A 83 -10.00 -2.65 -0.14
N ALA A 84 -10.80 -2.33 0.88
CA ALA A 84 -10.58 -2.80 2.24
C ALA A 84 -10.50 -4.32 2.36
N LEU A 85 -11.41 -5.06 1.70
CA LEU A 85 -11.41 -6.52 1.74
C LEU A 85 -10.13 -7.11 1.14
N LEU A 86 -9.64 -6.55 0.04
CA LEU A 86 -8.40 -7.00 -0.59
C LEU A 86 -7.18 -6.67 0.28
N GLU A 87 -7.16 -5.50 0.92
CA GLU A 87 -6.14 -5.14 1.90
C GLU A 87 -6.15 -6.10 3.09
N ILE A 88 -7.32 -6.45 3.64
CA ILE A 88 -7.44 -7.43 4.73
C ILE A 88 -6.88 -8.79 4.30
N ILE A 89 -7.24 -9.28 3.11
CA ILE A 89 -6.71 -10.55 2.60
C ILE A 89 -5.18 -10.50 2.48
N PHE A 90 -4.63 -9.42 1.94
CA PHE A 90 -3.19 -9.19 1.83
C PHE A 90 -2.51 -9.20 3.21
N VAL A 91 -3.03 -8.43 4.16
CA VAL A 91 -2.46 -8.28 5.51
C VAL A 91 -2.53 -9.59 6.30
N VAL A 92 -3.67 -10.29 6.25
CA VAL A 92 -3.81 -11.61 6.91
C VAL A 92 -2.85 -12.62 6.32
N THR A 93 -2.68 -12.62 4.99
CA THR A 93 -1.69 -13.49 4.34
C THR A 93 -0.28 -13.21 4.84
N ASN A 94 0.10 -11.93 4.97
CA ASN A 94 1.41 -11.55 5.51
C ASN A 94 1.59 -11.88 6.99
N ILE A 95 0.53 -11.80 7.81
CA ILE A 95 0.59 -12.24 9.21
C ILE A 95 0.83 -13.75 9.27
N ILE A 96 0.18 -14.54 8.42
CA ILE A 96 0.37 -15.99 8.37
C ILE A 96 1.80 -16.34 7.96
N THR A 97 2.34 -15.65 6.94
CA THR A 97 3.69 -15.91 6.44
C THR A 97 4.79 -15.36 7.36
N LEU A 98 4.50 -14.36 8.19
CA LEU A 98 5.47 -13.75 9.13
C LEU A 98 6.11 -14.77 10.08
N PHE A 99 5.38 -15.83 10.44
CA PHE A 99 5.85 -16.86 11.36
C PHE A 99 6.60 -18.01 10.67
N ILE A 100 6.76 -17.95 9.34
CA ILE A 100 7.52 -18.94 8.58
C ILE A 100 8.98 -18.46 8.54
N PRO A 101 9.93 -19.17 9.18
CA PRO A 101 11.34 -18.80 9.15
C PRO A 101 11.89 -18.76 7.72
N GLU A 102 12.72 -17.77 7.40
CA GLU A 102 13.28 -17.57 6.05
C GLU A 102 14.02 -18.82 5.52
N TYR A 103 14.78 -19.51 6.37
CA TYR A 103 15.47 -20.74 5.97
C TYR A 103 14.51 -21.86 5.53
N LYS A 104 13.27 -21.88 6.02
CA LYS A 104 12.24 -22.82 5.56
C LYS A 104 11.61 -22.38 4.24
N MET A 105 11.52 -21.06 4.00
CA MET A 105 11.05 -20.53 2.72
C MET A 105 12.04 -20.87 1.60
N ILE A 106 13.35 -20.74 1.82
CA ILE A 106 14.39 -21.04 0.82
C ILE A 106 14.35 -22.52 0.36
N LEU A 107 13.84 -23.42 1.21
CA LEU A 107 13.70 -24.85 0.90
C LEU A 107 12.46 -25.18 0.06
N LEU A 108 11.57 -24.21 -0.18
CA LEU A 108 10.39 -24.40 -1.02
C LEU A 108 10.76 -24.40 -2.51
N PRO A 109 10.04 -25.16 -3.35
CA PRO A 109 10.14 -25.03 -4.81
C PRO A 109 9.95 -23.58 -5.26
N ASN A 110 10.73 -23.16 -6.27
CA ASN A 110 10.70 -21.80 -6.81
C ASN A 110 9.29 -21.38 -7.28
N GLU A 111 8.50 -22.33 -7.79
CA GLU A 111 7.13 -22.09 -8.22
C GLU A 111 6.22 -21.73 -7.04
N ILE A 112 6.41 -22.39 -5.89
CA ILE A 112 5.64 -22.11 -4.67
C ILE A 112 6.06 -20.76 -4.09
N LEU A 113 7.36 -20.45 -4.07
CA LEU A 113 7.87 -19.14 -3.68
C LEU A 113 7.32 -18.02 -4.57
N ALA A 114 7.32 -18.21 -5.89
CA ALA A 114 6.75 -17.26 -6.83
C ALA A 114 5.24 -17.04 -6.58
N LEU A 115 4.46 -18.09 -6.31
CA LEU A 115 3.04 -17.97 -5.99
C LEU A 115 2.79 -17.19 -4.69
N ILE A 116 3.59 -17.46 -3.64
CA ILE A 116 3.51 -16.75 -2.35
C ILE A 116 3.86 -15.26 -2.52
N MET A 117 4.74 -14.91 -3.47
CA MET A 117 5.08 -13.51 -3.76
C MET A 117 4.05 -12.80 -4.66
N ILE A 118 3.58 -13.46 -5.73
CA ILE A 118 2.74 -12.86 -6.76
C ILE A 118 1.30 -12.65 -6.27
N ILE A 119 0.70 -13.66 -5.63
CA ILE A 119 -0.73 -13.61 -5.27
C ILE A 119 -1.03 -12.45 -4.30
N PRO A 120 -0.30 -12.29 -3.18
CA PRO A 120 -0.52 -11.16 -2.28
C PRO A 120 -0.24 -9.82 -2.97
N ALA A 121 0.79 -9.74 -3.82
CA ALA A 121 1.11 -8.53 -4.55
C ALA A 121 -0.02 -8.09 -5.50
N ILE A 122 -0.69 -9.03 -6.18
CA ILE A 122 -1.85 -8.72 -7.04
C ILE A 122 -2.99 -8.15 -6.19
N PHE A 123 -3.28 -8.73 -5.03
CA PHE A 123 -4.32 -8.20 -4.14
C PHE A 123 -3.97 -6.81 -3.62
N ALA A 124 -2.72 -6.55 -3.24
CA ALA A 124 -2.26 -5.23 -2.83
C ALA A 124 -2.39 -4.21 -3.97
N ILE A 125 -1.96 -4.56 -5.19
CA ILE A 125 -2.05 -3.66 -6.35
C ILE A 125 -3.50 -3.34 -6.69
N TYR A 126 -4.38 -4.35 -6.66
CA TYR A 126 -5.78 -4.14 -7.00
C TYR A 126 -6.53 -3.39 -5.89
N SER A 127 -6.20 -3.62 -4.62
CA SER A 127 -6.69 -2.81 -3.50
C SER A 127 -6.34 -1.33 -3.71
N GLU A 128 -5.06 -1.05 -3.97
CA GLU A 128 -4.54 0.30 -4.15
C GLU A 128 -5.22 1.01 -5.35
N TYR A 129 -5.44 0.30 -6.47
CA TYR A 129 -6.20 0.83 -7.60
C TYR A 129 -7.61 1.28 -7.20
N LEU A 130 -8.32 0.44 -6.45
CA LEU A 130 -9.69 0.73 -6.04
C LEU A 130 -9.72 1.91 -5.04
N GLU A 131 -8.75 1.99 -4.13
CA GLU A 131 -8.59 3.15 -3.25
C GLU A 131 -8.41 4.45 -4.05
N HIS A 132 -7.46 4.48 -4.99
CA HIS A 132 -7.22 5.65 -5.85
C HIS A 132 -8.46 6.03 -6.65
N LYS A 133 -9.16 5.03 -7.22
CA LYS A 133 -10.40 5.24 -7.94
C LYS A 133 -11.51 5.78 -7.03
N GLY A 134 -11.60 5.30 -5.79
CA GLY A 134 -12.55 5.80 -4.80
C GLY A 134 -12.32 7.27 -4.46
N PHE A 135 -11.06 7.66 -4.22
CA PHE A 135 -10.73 9.06 -3.98
C PHE A 135 -10.95 9.94 -5.20
N HIS A 136 -10.62 9.45 -6.39
CA HIS A 136 -10.92 10.14 -7.64
C HIS A 136 -12.44 10.40 -7.76
N ASN A 137 -13.27 9.37 -7.59
CA ASN A 137 -14.72 9.47 -7.65
C ASN A 137 -15.30 10.47 -6.63
N LEU A 138 -14.77 10.51 -5.41
CA LEU A 138 -15.20 11.46 -4.38
C LEU A 138 -14.89 12.92 -4.74
N LEU A 139 -13.93 13.18 -5.62
CA LEU A 139 -13.41 14.52 -5.90
C LEU A 139 -13.77 15.04 -7.30
N VAL A 140 -14.07 14.17 -8.26
CA VAL A 140 -14.51 14.61 -9.60
C VAL A 140 -15.75 15.48 -9.49
N GLY A 141 -15.76 16.62 -10.17
CA GLY A 141 -16.87 17.59 -10.14
C GLY A 141 -16.96 18.40 -8.84
N LEU A 142 -16.07 18.17 -7.87
CA LEU A 142 -15.97 18.91 -6.61
C LEU A 142 -14.63 19.63 -6.48
N GLU A 143 -13.52 18.92 -6.76
CA GLU A 143 -12.15 19.45 -6.77
C GLU A 143 -11.30 18.66 -7.79
N ASP A 144 -11.53 18.93 -9.07
CA ASP A 144 -10.93 18.18 -10.19
C ASP A 144 -9.40 18.17 -10.18
N THR A 145 -8.77 19.20 -9.61
CA THR A 145 -7.32 19.26 -9.47
C THR A 145 -6.82 18.15 -8.53
N LEU A 146 -7.50 17.91 -7.41
CA LEU A 146 -7.14 16.80 -6.49
C LEU A 146 -7.53 15.45 -7.10
N ALA A 147 -8.65 15.36 -7.81
CA ALA A 147 -9.07 14.14 -8.49
C ALA A 147 -8.02 13.66 -9.52
N LYS A 148 -7.43 14.60 -10.28
CA LYS A 148 -6.33 14.31 -11.21
C LYS A 148 -5.08 13.82 -10.49
N LYS A 149 -4.75 14.36 -9.32
CA LYS A 149 -3.58 13.92 -8.55
C LYS A 149 -3.71 12.49 -8.04
N TRP A 150 -4.89 12.09 -7.57
CA TRP A 150 -5.19 10.70 -7.25
C TRP A 150 -5.05 9.79 -8.48
N HIS A 151 -5.52 10.23 -9.64
CA HIS A 151 -5.32 9.47 -10.88
C HIS A 151 -3.83 9.34 -11.26
N THR A 152 -3.03 10.40 -11.11
CA THR A 152 -1.57 10.35 -11.35
C THR A 152 -0.85 9.44 -10.36
N LEU A 153 -1.22 9.48 -9.08
CA LEU A 153 -0.64 8.64 -8.03
C LEU A 153 -0.75 7.14 -8.37
N TRP A 154 -1.89 6.71 -8.91
CA TRP A 154 -2.09 5.33 -9.35
C TRP A 154 -1.02 4.89 -10.37
N TYR A 155 -0.69 5.72 -11.36
CA TYR A 155 0.34 5.35 -12.34
C TYR A 155 1.73 5.27 -11.74
N ILE A 156 2.07 6.18 -10.82
CA ILE A 156 3.36 6.13 -10.11
C ILE A 156 3.44 4.83 -9.32
N TYR A 157 2.37 4.47 -8.61
CA TYR A 157 2.28 3.22 -7.85
C TYR A 157 2.42 1.99 -8.74
N LEU A 158 1.63 1.93 -9.83
CA LEU A 158 1.59 0.80 -10.74
C LEU A 158 2.96 0.56 -11.37
N VAL A 159 3.59 1.61 -11.93
CA VAL A 159 4.91 1.50 -12.57
C VAL A 159 5.95 1.02 -11.56
N SER A 160 5.97 1.58 -10.35
CA SER A 160 6.94 1.21 -9.32
C SER A 160 6.78 -0.24 -8.86
N ASN A 161 5.54 -0.70 -8.62
CA ASN A 161 5.29 -2.06 -8.15
C ASN A 161 5.46 -3.12 -9.25
N VAL A 162 5.10 -2.79 -10.50
CA VAL A 162 5.39 -3.68 -11.64
C VAL A 162 6.89 -3.83 -11.81
N LEU A 163 7.67 -2.74 -11.70
CA LEU A 163 9.13 -2.82 -11.77
C LEU A 163 9.71 -3.65 -10.63
N LEU A 164 9.20 -3.51 -9.39
CA LEU A 164 9.58 -4.37 -8.26
C LEU A 164 9.31 -5.85 -8.51
N LEU A 165 8.14 -6.18 -9.06
CA LEU A 165 7.79 -7.55 -9.40
C LEU A 165 8.75 -8.14 -10.43
N PHE A 166 9.06 -7.40 -11.50
CA PHE A 166 10.02 -7.83 -12.50
C PHE A 166 11.42 -8.03 -11.92
N VAL A 167 11.89 -7.12 -11.07
CA VAL A 167 13.18 -7.23 -10.39
C VAL A 167 13.21 -8.45 -9.47
N GLY A 168 12.15 -8.67 -8.68
CA GLY A 168 12.04 -9.84 -7.79
C GLY A 168 12.03 -11.17 -8.53
N LEU A 169 11.27 -11.26 -9.63
CA LEU A 169 11.26 -12.46 -10.48
C LEU A 169 12.61 -12.70 -11.16
N SER A 170 13.27 -11.64 -11.61
CA SER A 170 14.59 -11.73 -12.22
C SER A 170 15.64 -12.20 -11.21
N ALA A 171 15.54 -11.74 -9.95
CA ALA A 171 16.40 -12.19 -8.86
C ALA A 171 16.27 -13.70 -8.61
N LEU A 172 15.03 -14.23 -8.58
CA LEU A 172 14.77 -15.67 -8.43
C LEU A 172 15.41 -16.50 -9.56
N GLY A 173 15.35 -16.01 -10.81
CA GLY A 173 15.98 -16.68 -11.96
C GLY A 173 17.52 -16.64 -11.95
N SER A 174 18.10 -15.63 -11.30
CA SER A 174 19.55 -15.41 -11.22
C SER A 174 20.23 -16.05 -10.01
N MET A 175 19.48 -16.70 -9.10
CA MET A 175 20.03 -17.32 -7.88
C MET A 175 21.17 -18.32 -8.15
N ASN A 176 21.23 -18.88 -9.37
CA ASN A 176 22.26 -19.85 -9.77
C ASN A 176 23.39 -19.28 -10.65
N ASN A 177 23.34 -18.00 -11.08
CA ASN A 177 24.37 -17.35 -11.91
C ASN A 177 24.35 -15.83 -11.69
N ILE A 178 25.11 -15.37 -10.69
CA ILE A 178 25.06 -13.99 -10.16
C ILE A 178 25.89 -12.98 -11.00
N GLU A 179 26.85 -13.46 -11.81
CA GLU A 179 27.86 -12.59 -12.43
C GLU A 179 27.36 -11.72 -13.60
N SER A 180 26.25 -12.09 -14.26
CA SER A 180 25.68 -11.32 -15.37
C SER A 180 24.26 -10.85 -15.04
N GLY A 181 24.12 -9.64 -14.47
CA GLY A 181 22.82 -9.03 -14.20
C GLY A 181 22.68 -8.36 -12.83
N LEU A 182 23.70 -8.43 -11.97
CA LEU A 182 23.67 -7.79 -10.66
C LEU A 182 23.47 -6.27 -10.76
N GLU A 183 24.16 -5.59 -11.68
CA GLU A 183 24.04 -4.13 -11.85
C GLU A 183 22.64 -3.71 -12.30
N SER A 184 22.02 -4.46 -13.23
CA SER A 184 20.66 -4.17 -13.69
C SER A 184 19.61 -4.48 -12.61
N LEU A 185 19.80 -5.53 -11.81
CA LEU A 185 18.98 -5.83 -10.64
C LEU A 185 19.08 -4.73 -9.57
N LEU A 186 20.30 -4.28 -9.26
CA LEU A 186 20.53 -3.20 -8.29
C LEU A 186 19.92 -1.89 -8.76
N PHE A 187 20.13 -1.53 -10.04
CA PHE A 187 19.55 -0.31 -10.62
C PHE A 187 18.02 -0.37 -10.66
N GLY A 188 17.44 -1.50 -11.07
CA GLY A 188 16.00 -1.72 -11.05
C GLY A 188 15.41 -1.65 -9.64
N THR A 189 16.08 -2.23 -8.65
CA THR A 189 15.70 -2.14 -7.24
C THR A 189 15.73 -0.69 -6.75
N PHE A 190 16.77 0.07 -7.12
CA PHE A 190 16.92 1.47 -6.74
C PHE A 190 15.80 2.34 -7.32
N ILE A 191 15.54 2.27 -8.63
CA ILE A 191 14.46 3.04 -9.28
C ILE A 191 13.11 2.70 -8.65
N SER A 192 12.85 1.40 -8.45
CA SER A 192 11.65 0.91 -7.79
C SER A 192 11.47 1.51 -6.41
N ALA A 193 12.52 1.48 -5.58
CA ALA A 193 12.48 2.00 -4.22
C ALA A 193 12.20 3.51 -4.20
N VAL A 194 12.85 4.27 -5.08
CA VAL A 194 12.59 5.71 -5.25
C VAL A 194 11.13 5.93 -5.66
N GLY A 195 10.62 5.17 -6.61
CA GLY A 195 9.22 5.24 -7.06
C GLY A 195 8.22 4.98 -5.94
N VAL A 196 8.47 3.95 -5.11
CA VAL A 196 7.64 3.65 -3.93
C VAL A 196 7.68 4.77 -2.89
N ILE A 197 8.86 5.35 -2.61
CA ILE A 197 8.99 6.48 -1.69
C ILE A 197 8.25 7.71 -2.22
N VAL A 198 8.43 8.04 -3.50
CA VAL A 198 7.75 9.17 -4.15
C VAL A 198 6.24 8.97 -4.10
N HIS A 199 5.75 7.77 -4.44
CA HIS A 199 4.35 7.42 -4.31
C HIS A 199 3.84 7.65 -2.88
N PHE A 200 4.53 7.09 -1.88
CA PHE A 200 4.10 7.18 -0.48
C PHE A 200 4.02 8.63 0.01
N VAL A 201 5.08 9.41 -0.19
CA VAL A 201 5.11 10.84 0.22
C VAL A 201 4.02 11.62 -0.51
N TYR A 202 3.86 11.37 -1.81
CA TYR A 202 2.85 12.09 -2.59
C TYR A 202 1.42 11.69 -2.19
N LYS A 203 1.16 10.40 -1.90
CA LYS A 203 -0.11 9.90 -1.36
C LYS A 203 -0.46 10.59 -0.05
N LEU A 204 0.48 10.69 0.89
CA LEU A 204 0.29 11.43 2.15
C LEU A 204 -0.08 12.90 1.92
N VAL A 205 0.60 13.58 1.00
CA VAL A 205 0.32 14.98 0.67
C VAL A 205 -1.08 15.15 0.07
N VAL A 206 -1.44 14.30 -0.90
CA VAL A 206 -2.74 14.39 -1.57
C VAL A 206 -3.87 14.02 -0.62
N LEU A 207 -3.70 12.96 0.18
CA LEU A 207 -4.68 12.54 1.18
C LEU A 207 -4.94 13.62 2.23
N ASN A 208 -3.90 14.27 2.75
CA ASN A 208 -4.05 15.40 3.67
C ASN A 208 -4.78 16.59 3.01
N LYS A 209 -4.49 16.88 1.74
CA LYS A 209 -5.21 17.94 1.00
C LYS A 209 -6.68 17.58 0.77
N SER A 210 -6.98 16.34 0.41
CA SER A 210 -8.36 15.83 0.28
C SER A 210 -9.11 15.89 1.61
N ALA A 211 -8.49 15.48 2.71
CA ALA A 211 -9.09 15.58 4.04
C ALA A 211 -9.43 17.03 4.42
N LYS A 212 -8.50 17.97 4.19
CA LYS A 212 -8.73 19.41 4.44
C LYS A 212 -9.82 20.00 3.55
N PHE A 213 -9.89 19.57 2.28
CA PHE A 213 -10.95 19.98 1.37
C PHE A 213 -12.33 19.61 1.93
N PHE A 214 -12.54 18.35 2.31
CA PHE A 214 -13.81 17.93 2.91
C PHE A 214 -14.08 18.56 4.27
N GLN A 215 -13.04 18.85 5.07
CA GLN A 215 -13.20 19.53 6.35
C GLN A 215 -13.71 20.98 6.20
N ASN A 216 -13.29 21.66 5.13
CA ASN A 216 -13.63 23.06 4.85
C ASN A 216 -14.80 23.20 3.87
N MET A 217 -15.45 22.10 3.51
CA MET A 217 -16.57 22.11 2.58
C MET A 217 -17.78 22.73 3.26
N GLU A 218 -18.23 23.88 2.75
CA GLU A 218 -19.49 24.49 3.17
C GLU A 218 -20.66 23.65 2.65
N ILE A 219 -21.60 23.34 3.56
CA ILE A 219 -22.80 22.53 3.30
C ILE A 219 -23.87 23.40 2.63
#